data_AF-A0A960MI15-F1
#
_entry.id   AF-A0A960MI15-F1
#
_cell.length_a   1.000
_cell.length_b   1.000
_cell.length_c   1.000
_cell.angle_alpha   90.00
_cell.angle_beta   90.00
_cell.angle_gamma   90.00
#
_symmetry.space_group_name_H-M   'P 1'
#
loop_
_entity.id
_entity.type
_entity.pdbx_description
1 polymer ?
#
loop_
_entity_poly.entity_id
_entity_poly.type
_entity_poly.pdbx_seq_one_letter_code
_entity_poly.pdbx_strand_id
1 'polypeptide(L)'
;MKDRLANQLISYRARLACLDRPEHRAIWQDRPPLKFTEKVAEAREALAELEQASQKQQADLRGITRDKAQARRTLIEEAHWLGHIVAIYARDRSNEALASRYDLALYQWRAQRDVAVLQLARSVAQDVAALIAETPAEAADYGLTPESLAVVTGAIDAFDERLTAPHSAIHHRHRLTLSLPARSRDVKARFTLLKALVSPFGTTPEGKAFVRAYRASGKIIDAGKGRKAGEKEDAPAAAGAETEAAEGEKA
;
A
#
# COMPACT_ATOMS: atom_id res chain seq x y z
N MET A 1 -8.44 -15.57 2.87
CA MET A 1 -8.75 -14.72 1.70
C MET A 1 -7.50 -14.26 0.96
N LYS A 2 -6.43 -13.85 1.66
CA LYS A 2 -5.16 -13.38 1.09
C LYS A 2 -4.54 -14.37 0.09
N ASP A 3 -4.41 -15.63 0.47
CA ASP A 3 -3.78 -16.67 -0.36
C ASP A 3 -4.59 -16.99 -1.62
N ARG A 4 -5.93 -16.97 -1.51
CA ARG A 4 -6.82 -17.19 -2.66
C ARG A 4 -6.70 -16.09 -3.71
N LEU A 5 -6.69 -14.82 -3.29
CA LEU A 5 -6.56 -13.70 -4.22
C LEU A 5 -5.15 -13.66 -4.83
N ALA A 6 -4.11 -13.92 -4.04
CA ALA A 6 -2.73 -14.01 -4.53
C ALA A 6 -2.59 -15.10 -5.60
N ASN A 7 -3.12 -16.30 -5.35
CA ASN A 7 -3.16 -17.35 -6.35
C ASN A 7 -3.95 -16.91 -7.59
N GLN A 8 -5.13 -16.31 -7.44
CA GLN A 8 -5.88 -15.82 -8.60
C GLN A 8 -5.10 -14.79 -9.45
N LEU A 9 -4.42 -13.84 -8.81
CA LEU A 9 -3.59 -12.84 -9.49
C LEU A 9 -2.45 -13.50 -10.28
N ILE A 10 -1.75 -14.47 -9.68
CA ILE A 10 -0.70 -15.24 -10.38
C ILE A 10 -1.26 -15.91 -11.64
N SER A 11 -2.49 -16.43 -11.59
CA SER A 11 -3.10 -17.16 -12.71
C SER A 11 -3.41 -16.21 -13.85
N TYR A 12 -3.93 -15.03 -13.53
CA TYR A 12 -4.24 -13.99 -14.50
C TYR A 12 -2.98 -13.41 -15.13
N ARG A 13 -1.93 -13.17 -14.32
CA ARG A 13 -0.61 -12.76 -14.82
C ARG A 13 -0.01 -13.78 -15.76
N ALA A 14 -0.02 -15.07 -15.40
CA ALA A 14 0.51 -16.14 -16.25
C ALA A 14 -0.21 -16.23 -17.60
N ARG A 15 -1.53 -16.01 -17.63
CA ARG A 15 -2.31 -15.95 -18.87
C ARG A 15 -1.93 -14.76 -19.73
N LEU A 16 -1.82 -13.56 -19.17
CA LEU A 16 -1.39 -12.38 -19.93
C LEU A 16 0.04 -12.53 -20.44
N ALA A 17 0.96 -13.02 -19.60
CA ALA A 17 2.34 -13.30 -20.02
C ALA A 17 2.40 -14.34 -21.14
N CYS A 18 1.49 -15.33 -21.16
CA CYS A 18 1.35 -16.24 -22.28
C CYS A 18 0.89 -15.51 -23.56
N LEU A 19 -0.07 -14.58 -23.47
CA LEU A 19 -0.54 -13.79 -24.61
C LEU A 19 0.54 -12.84 -25.14
N ASP A 20 1.40 -12.33 -24.27
CA ASP A 20 2.43 -11.33 -24.59
C ASP A 20 3.66 -11.91 -25.28
N ARG A 21 3.81 -13.25 -25.30
CA ARG A 21 4.91 -13.90 -26.01
C ARG A 21 4.85 -13.55 -27.50
N PRO A 22 5.97 -13.16 -28.14
CA PRO A 22 5.97 -12.75 -29.56
C PRO A 22 5.32 -13.79 -30.49
N GLU A 23 5.65 -15.06 -30.28
CA GLU A 23 5.12 -16.22 -31.01
C GLU A 23 3.59 -16.37 -30.91
N HIS A 24 3.00 -16.02 -29.77
CA HIS A 24 1.56 -16.06 -29.57
C HIS A 24 0.89 -14.78 -30.05
N ARG A 25 1.53 -13.63 -29.83
CA ARG A 25 1.04 -12.31 -30.23
C ARG A 25 0.79 -12.23 -31.73
N ALA A 26 1.67 -12.84 -32.54
CA ALA A 26 1.49 -12.94 -33.99
C ALA A 26 0.22 -13.72 -34.43
N ILE A 27 -0.29 -14.62 -33.57
CA ILE A 27 -1.46 -15.47 -33.85
C ILE A 27 -2.77 -14.73 -33.58
N TRP A 28 -2.82 -13.90 -32.53
CA TRP A 28 -4.07 -13.30 -32.06
C TRP A 28 -4.17 -11.79 -32.26
N GLN A 29 -3.05 -11.07 -32.23
CA GLN A 29 -3.10 -9.61 -32.30
C GLN A 29 -3.49 -9.16 -33.70
N ASP A 30 -4.50 -8.30 -33.78
CA ASP A 30 -5.04 -7.74 -35.03
C ASP A 30 -5.49 -8.82 -36.03
N ARG A 31 -5.73 -10.05 -35.54
CA ARG A 31 -6.30 -11.17 -36.27
C ARG A 31 -7.76 -11.38 -35.87
N PRO A 32 -8.64 -11.78 -36.80
CA PRO A 32 -10.01 -12.14 -36.45
C PRO A 32 -10.05 -13.31 -35.42
N PRO A 33 -10.91 -13.24 -34.39
CA PRO A 33 -11.83 -12.14 -34.07
C PRO A 33 -11.13 -10.95 -33.39
N LEU A 34 -11.24 -9.75 -33.98
CA LEU A 34 -10.65 -8.51 -33.45
C LEU A 34 -11.12 -8.19 -32.02
N LYS A 35 -12.32 -8.66 -31.65
CA LYS A 35 -12.86 -8.54 -30.29
C LYS A 35 -11.95 -9.17 -29.24
N PHE A 36 -11.14 -10.18 -29.61
CA PHE A 36 -10.17 -10.76 -28.69
C PHE A 36 -9.13 -9.72 -28.25
N THR A 37 -8.55 -8.96 -29.18
CA THR A 37 -7.56 -7.90 -28.87
C THR A 37 -8.13 -6.86 -27.91
N GLU A 38 -9.34 -6.37 -28.15
CA GLU A 38 -10.03 -5.44 -27.24
C GLU A 38 -10.21 -6.04 -25.85
N LYS A 39 -10.69 -7.29 -25.76
CA LYS A 39 -10.92 -7.96 -24.48
C LYS A 39 -9.62 -8.25 -23.73
N VAL A 40 -8.50 -8.42 -24.41
CA VAL A 40 -7.18 -8.55 -23.78
C VAL A 40 -6.78 -7.23 -23.12
N ALA A 41 -6.97 -6.09 -23.79
CA ALA A 41 -6.70 -4.77 -23.22
C ALA A 41 -7.57 -4.49 -21.98
N GLU A 42 -8.88 -4.73 -22.10
CA GLU A 42 -9.83 -4.62 -21.00
C GLU A 42 -9.48 -5.51 -19.79
N ALA A 43 -8.97 -6.74 -20.02
CA ALA A 43 -8.57 -7.63 -18.95
C ALA A 43 -7.27 -7.18 -18.26
N ARG A 44 -6.33 -6.57 -19.00
CA ARG A 44 -5.11 -5.99 -18.44
C ARG A 44 -5.41 -4.84 -17.49
N GLU A 45 -6.27 -3.91 -17.92
CA GLU A 45 -6.68 -2.77 -17.11
C GLU A 45 -7.36 -3.21 -15.81
N ALA A 46 -8.35 -4.11 -15.91
CA ALA A 46 -9.05 -4.63 -14.75
C ALA A 46 -8.12 -5.38 -13.76
N LEU A 47 -7.12 -6.12 -14.28
CA LEU A 47 -6.12 -6.76 -13.44
C LEU A 47 -5.23 -5.72 -12.74
N ALA A 48 -4.75 -4.71 -13.45
CA ALA A 48 -3.93 -3.65 -12.89
C ALA A 48 -4.66 -2.90 -11.77
N GLU A 49 -5.94 -2.58 -11.97
CA GLU A 49 -6.77 -1.97 -10.94
C GLU A 49 -6.95 -2.87 -9.69
N LEU A 50 -7.18 -4.17 -9.90
CA LEU A 50 -7.31 -5.13 -8.79
C LEU A 50 -6.00 -5.24 -8.00
N GLU A 51 -4.86 -5.24 -8.69
CA GLU A 51 -3.54 -5.26 -8.07
C GLU A 51 -3.27 -4.01 -7.25
N GLN A 52 -3.53 -2.83 -7.81
CA GLN A 52 -3.40 -1.56 -7.08
C GLN A 52 -4.31 -1.52 -5.86
N ALA A 53 -5.57 -1.94 -5.99
CA ALA A 53 -6.50 -2.01 -4.87
C ALA A 53 -6.01 -2.98 -3.78
N SER A 54 -5.46 -4.13 -4.18
CA SER A 54 -4.89 -5.12 -3.25
C SER A 54 -3.64 -4.58 -2.55
N GLN A 55 -2.76 -3.87 -3.25
CA GLN A 55 -1.57 -3.25 -2.68
C GLN A 55 -1.93 -2.16 -1.67
N LYS A 56 -2.82 -1.25 -2.04
CA LYS A 56 -3.31 -0.17 -1.15
C LYS A 56 -4.02 -0.73 0.09
N GLN A 57 -4.73 -1.85 -0.04
CA GLN A 57 -5.38 -2.51 1.09
C GLN A 57 -4.38 -3.12 2.09
N GLN A 58 -3.19 -3.50 1.60
CA GLN A 58 -2.11 -4.09 2.40
C GLN A 58 -1.10 -3.06 2.92
N ALA A 59 -1.25 -1.78 2.58
CA ALA A 59 -0.34 -0.73 3.01
C ALA A 59 -0.26 -0.67 4.55
N ASP A 60 0.97 -0.54 5.06
CA ASP A 60 1.21 -0.42 6.49
C ASP A 60 0.76 0.95 7.00
N LEU A 61 -0.10 0.95 8.00
CA LEU A 61 -0.61 2.17 8.64
C LEU A 61 0.27 2.63 9.82
N ARG A 62 1.27 1.83 10.23
CA ARG A 62 2.16 2.15 11.36
C ARG A 62 2.94 3.45 11.15
N GLY A 63 3.28 3.78 9.89
CA GLY A 63 3.92 5.06 9.55
C GLY A 63 3.09 6.26 9.99
N ILE A 64 1.77 6.21 9.77
CA ILE A 64 0.85 7.31 10.09
C ILE A 64 0.86 7.64 11.59
N THR A 65 0.90 6.63 12.46
CA THR A 65 0.94 6.84 13.92
C THR A 65 2.26 7.50 14.34
N ARG A 66 3.39 7.04 13.78
CA ARG A 66 4.71 7.62 14.05
C ARG A 66 4.78 9.06 13.57
N ASP A 67 4.29 9.32 12.37
CA ASP A 67 4.30 10.65 11.76
C ASP A 67 3.42 11.63 12.54
N LYS A 68 2.25 11.17 13.00
CA LYS A 68 1.39 11.97 13.90
C LYS A 68 2.09 12.29 15.21
N ALA A 69 2.74 11.31 15.84
CA ALA A 69 3.44 11.52 17.10
C ALA A 69 4.61 12.51 16.94
N GLN A 70 5.36 12.41 15.83
CA GLN A 70 6.42 13.34 15.50
C GLN A 70 5.89 14.76 15.27
N ALA A 71 4.84 14.91 14.46
CA ALA A 71 4.23 16.22 14.21
C ALA A 71 3.65 16.84 15.49
N ARG A 72 3.05 16.03 16.37
CA ARG A 72 2.60 16.49 17.70
C ARG A 72 3.74 17.04 18.53
N ARG A 73 4.87 16.32 18.54
CA ARG A 73 6.05 16.72 19.31
C ARG A 73 6.60 18.05 18.80
N THR A 74 6.78 18.17 17.49
CA THR A 74 7.23 19.42 16.85
C THR A 74 6.27 20.56 17.16
N LEU A 75 4.96 20.38 16.99
CA LEU A 75 3.98 21.40 17.34
C LEU A 75 4.10 21.86 18.80
N ILE A 76 4.22 20.92 19.74
CA ILE A 76 4.35 21.25 21.16
C ILE A 76 5.65 22.01 21.43
N GLU A 77 6.77 21.57 20.87
CA GLU A 77 8.07 22.20 21.10
C GLU A 77 8.07 23.66 20.59
N GLU A 78 7.61 23.89 19.36
CA GLU A 78 7.54 25.23 18.75
C GLU A 78 6.50 26.13 19.43
N ALA A 79 5.28 25.63 19.65
CA ALA A 79 4.21 26.44 20.25
C ALA A 79 4.44 26.72 21.74
N HIS A 80 5.08 25.81 22.49
CA HIS A 80 5.46 26.05 23.89
C HIS A 80 6.54 27.13 23.98
N TRP A 81 7.58 27.05 23.15
CA TRP A 81 8.64 28.06 23.14
C TRP A 81 8.06 29.45 22.84
N LEU A 82 7.23 29.55 21.81
CA LEU A 82 6.61 30.82 21.44
C LEU A 82 5.61 31.31 22.50
N GLY A 83 4.81 30.42 23.07
CA GLY A 83 3.90 30.75 24.18
C GLY A 83 4.63 31.23 25.43
N HIS A 84 5.79 30.66 25.75
CA HIS A 84 6.62 31.12 26.87
C HIS A 84 7.11 32.55 26.66
N ILE A 85 7.53 32.90 25.44
CA ILE A 85 7.93 34.26 25.09
C ILE A 85 6.76 35.24 25.22
N VAL A 86 5.57 34.85 24.73
CA VAL A 86 4.35 35.66 24.90
C VAL A 86 4.05 35.89 26.37
N ALA A 87 4.25 34.89 27.23
CA ALA A 87 4.04 35.06 28.67
C ALA A 87 5.03 36.04 29.32
N ILE A 88 6.30 36.03 28.92
CA ILE A 88 7.30 37.00 29.38
C ILE A 88 6.92 38.42 28.89
N TYR A 89 6.64 38.57 27.60
CA TYR A 89 6.20 39.83 27.01
C TYR A 89 4.96 40.41 27.71
N ALA A 90 4.01 39.54 28.08
CA ALA A 90 2.80 39.93 28.78
C ALA A 90 3.06 40.36 30.23
N ARG A 91 3.99 39.69 30.95
CA ARG A 91 4.41 40.06 32.31
C ARG A 91 5.05 41.45 32.36
N ASP A 92 5.89 41.78 31.39
CA ASP A 92 6.54 43.09 31.32
C ASP A 92 5.52 44.22 31.11
N ARG A 93 4.34 43.91 30.55
CA ARG A 93 3.19 44.84 30.39
C ARG A 93 2.13 44.70 31.46
N SER A 94 2.40 43.96 32.55
CA SER A 94 1.44 43.69 33.61
C SER A 94 0.12 43.04 33.13
N ASN A 95 0.15 42.31 32.00
CA ASN A 95 -0.99 41.55 31.49
C ASN A 95 -0.95 40.09 31.98
N GLU A 96 -1.30 39.91 33.26
CA GLU A 96 -1.24 38.60 33.90
C GLU A 96 -2.24 37.58 33.30
N ALA A 97 -3.34 38.07 32.72
CA ALA A 97 -4.33 37.21 32.05
C ALA A 97 -3.74 36.51 30.82
N LEU A 98 -2.98 37.24 30.01
CA LEU A 98 -2.29 36.67 28.85
C LEU A 98 -1.10 35.81 29.26
N ALA A 99 -0.37 36.22 30.30
CA ALA A 99 0.76 35.45 30.82
C ALA A 99 0.34 34.07 31.36
N SER A 100 -0.65 34.04 32.25
CA SER A 100 -1.16 32.80 32.86
C SER A 100 -1.74 31.80 31.86
N ARG A 101 -2.21 32.26 30.69
CA ARG A 101 -2.71 31.40 29.61
C ARG A 101 -1.61 30.51 29.01
N TYR A 102 -0.38 31.03 28.92
CA TYR A 102 0.73 30.37 28.24
C TYR A 102 1.88 29.96 29.15
N ASP A 103 1.86 30.36 30.42
CA ASP A 103 2.81 29.94 31.46
C ASP A 103 2.56 28.50 31.94
N LEU A 104 2.56 27.58 30.99
CA LEU A 104 2.39 26.16 31.22
C LEU A 104 3.73 25.46 30.97
N ALA A 105 4.13 24.59 31.88
CA ALA A 105 5.31 23.77 31.71
C ALA A 105 5.14 22.79 30.54
N LEU A 106 6.25 22.43 29.88
CA LEU A 106 6.26 21.52 28.73
C LEU A 106 5.55 20.19 29.00
N TYR A 107 5.63 19.65 30.23
CA TYR A 107 4.91 18.41 30.58
C TYR A 107 3.39 18.59 30.58
N GLN A 108 2.89 19.79 30.92
CA GLN A 108 1.46 20.10 30.91
C GLN A 108 0.96 20.16 29.47
N TRP A 109 1.72 20.77 28.55
CA TRP A 109 1.45 20.72 27.11
C TRP A 109 1.42 19.28 26.60
N ARG A 110 2.40 18.46 26.99
CA ARG A 110 2.47 17.05 26.59
C ARG A 110 1.29 16.22 27.12
N ALA A 111 0.76 16.57 28.29
CA ALA A 111 -0.39 15.90 28.90
C ALA A 111 -1.74 16.26 28.26
N GLN A 112 -1.82 17.35 27.48
CA GLN A 112 -3.06 17.75 26.79
C GLN A 112 -3.50 16.74 25.74
N ARG A 113 -4.81 16.65 25.50
CA ARG A 113 -5.35 15.89 24.36
C ARG A 113 -4.98 16.56 23.04
N ASP A 114 -4.88 15.80 21.95
CA ASP A 114 -4.48 16.32 20.63
C ASP A 114 -5.29 17.55 20.18
N VAL A 115 -6.61 17.52 20.35
CA VAL A 115 -7.49 18.66 20.03
C VAL A 115 -7.17 19.87 20.90
N ALA A 116 -6.89 19.66 22.19
CA ALA A 116 -6.54 20.75 23.11
C ALA A 116 -5.18 21.36 22.78
N VAL A 117 -4.17 20.54 22.43
CA VAL A 117 -2.85 21.02 21.95
C VAL A 117 -3.02 21.89 20.72
N LEU A 118 -3.82 21.45 19.74
CA LEU A 118 -4.05 22.19 18.51
C LEU A 118 -4.73 23.54 18.77
N GLN A 119 -5.77 23.56 19.62
CA GLN A 119 -6.47 24.80 19.98
C GLN A 119 -5.57 25.76 20.76
N LEU A 120 -4.73 25.23 21.66
CA LEU A 120 -3.77 26.04 22.42
C LEU A 120 -2.70 26.64 21.50
N ALA A 121 -2.14 25.85 20.58
CA ALA A 121 -1.17 26.34 19.60
C ALA A 121 -1.77 27.39 18.66
N ARG A 122 -3.02 27.20 18.20
CA ARG A 122 -3.76 28.21 17.41
C ARG A 122 -3.97 29.49 18.20
N SER A 123 -4.27 29.38 19.49
CA SER A 123 -4.39 30.55 20.37
C SER A 123 -3.06 31.31 20.47
N VAL A 124 -1.94 30.61 20.68
CA VAL A 124 -0.60 31.24 20.67
C VAL A 124 -0.35 31.95 19.35
N ALA A 125 -0.56 31.28 18.21
CA ALA A 125 -0.33 31.87 16.89
C ALA A 125 -1.19 33.11 16.65
N GLN A 126 -2.47 33.09 17.08
CA GLN A 126 -3.37 34.23 16.98
C GLN A 126 -2.90 35.42 17.84
N ASP A 127 -2.53 35.16 19.10
CA ASP A 127 -2.09 36.22 20.01
C ASP A 127 -0.74 36.81 19.54
N VAL A 128 0.18 35.98 19.05
CA VAL A 128 1.46 36.44 18.46
C VAL A 128 1.23 37.30 17.22
N ALA A 129 0.31 36.88 16.33
CA ALA A 129 -0.03 37.67 15.15
C ALA A 129 -0.59 39.06 15.52
N ALA A 130 -1.42 39.12 16.57
CA ALA A 130 -1.93 40.39 17.09
C ALA A 130 -0.81 41.26 17.64
N LEU A 131 0.11 40.69 18.44
CA LEU A 131 1.25 41.42 19.00
C LEU A 131 2.20 41.98 17.93
N ILE A 132 2.46 41.20 16.87
CA ILE A 132 3.27 41.65 15.73
C ILE A 132 2.59 42.81 15.00
N ALA A 133 1.26 42.78 14.86
CA ALA A 133 0.50 43.82 14.19
C ALA A 133 0.41 45.12 15.00
N GLU A 134 0.25 45.03 16.32
CA GLU A 134 0.09 46.19 17.21
C GLU A 134 1.41 46.89 17.51
N THR A 135 2.46 46.12 17.82
CA THR A 135 3.73 46.63 18.35
C THR A 135 4.92 45.89 17.74
N PRO A 136 5.19 46.05 16.43
CA PRO A 136 6.17 45.23 15.70
C PRO A 136 7.61 45.36 16.20
N ALA A 137 8.04 46.56 16.58
CA ALA A 137 9.40 46.79 17.08
C ALA A 137 9.63 46.09 18.43
N GLU A 138 8.68 46.27 19.36
CA GLU A 138 8.76 45.68 20.69
C GLU A 138 8.57 44.16 20.63
N ALA A 139 7.70 43.65 19.75
CA ALA A 139 7.53 42.22 19.54
C ALA A 139 8.85 41.58 19.04
N ALA A 140 9.55 42.26 18.12
CA ALA A 140 10.83 41.79 17.58
C ALA A 140 11.94 41.67 18.65
N ASP A 141 11.97 42.56 19.65
CA ASP A 141 12.96 42.49 20.75
C ASP A 141 12.86 41.19 21.57
N TYR A 142 11.66 40.59 21.64
CA TYR A 142 11.41 39.31 22.30
C TYR A 142 11.52 38.12 21.33
N GLY A 143 11.84 38.35 20.06
CA GLY A 143 11.89 37.32 19.02
C GLY A 143 10.53 36.94 18.44
N LEU A 144 9.45 37.67 18.76
CA LEU A 144 8.13 37.50 18.15
C LEU A 144 8.14 38.14 16.76
N THR A 145 8.48 37.32 15.77
CA THR A 145 8.67 37.74 14.38
C THR A 145 7.70 37.01 13.44
N PRO A 146 7.40 37.56 12.25
CA PRO A 146 6.63 36.84 11.23
C PRO A 146 7.20 35.47 10.90
N GLU A 147 8.54 35.32 10.94
CA GLU A 147 9.24 34.06 10.73
C GLU A 147 8.91 33.04 11.84
N SER A 148 8.96 33.46 13.11
CA SER A 148 8.60 32.59 14.24
C SER A 148 7.13 32.13 14.18
N LEU A 149 6.23 33.02 13.74
CA LEU A 149 4.83 32.71 13.52
C LEU A 149 4.65 31.72 12.36
N ALA A 150 5.41 31.87 11.28
CA ALA A 150 5.39 30.96 10.13
C ALA A 150 5.81 29.54 10.52
N VAL A 151 6.80 29.40 11.40
CA VAL A 151 7.25 28.08 11.91
C VAL A 151 6.12 27.39 12.70
N VAL A 152 5.49 28.09 13.65
CA VAL A 152 4.41 27.51 14.46
C VAL A 152 3.17 27.21 13.62
N THR A 153 2.79 28.09 12.69
CA THR A 153 1.65 27.86 11.78
C THR A 153 1.90 26.67 10.86
N GLY A 154 3.10 26.52 10.31
CA GLY A 154 3.48 25.32 9.55
C GLY A 154 3.40 24.04 10.39
N ALA A 155 3.78 24.10 11.68
CA ALA A 155 3.64 22.95 12.58
C ALA A 155 2.17 22.64 12.94
N ILE A 156 1.31 23.66 13.05
CA ILE A 156 -0.15 23.51 13.27
C ILE A 156 -0.75 22.75 12.09
N ASP A 157 -0.49 23.21 10.86
CA ASP A 157 -1.05 22.61 9.65
C ASP A 157 -0.57 21.15 9.48
N ALA A 158 0.74 20.92 9.66
CA ALA A 158 1.32 19.59 9.62
C ALA A 158 0.70 18.62 10.64
N PHE A 159 0.37 19.08 11.84
CA PHE A 159 -0.27 18.24 12.85
C PHE A 159 -1.76 18.02 12.57
N ASP A 160 -2.49 19.05 12.11
CA ASP A 160 -3.92 18.98 11.81
C ASP A 160 -4.20 17.98 10.66
N GLU A 161 -3.40 18.02 9.59
CA GLU A 161 -3.45 17.03 8.51
C GLU A 161 -3.30 15.60 9.02
N ARG A 162 -2.37 15.39 9.97
CA ARG A 162 -2.08 14.06 10.54
C ARG A 162 -3.06 13.65 11.62
N LEU A 163 -3.86 14.57 12.16
CA LEU A 163 -4.87 14.27 13.18
C LEU A 163 -6.00 13.41 12.60
N THR A 164 -6.41 13.71 11.36
CA THR A 164 -7.50 13.01 10.66
C THR A 164 -7.02 11.84 9.80
N ALA A 165 -5.74 11.82 9.44
CA ALA A 165 -5.13 10.80 8.58
C ALA A 165 -5.39 9.33 9.02
N PRO A 166 -5.34 8.96 10.33
CA PRO A 166 -5.63 7.59 10.74
C PRO A 166 -7.05 7.14 10.41
N HIS A 167 -8.05 8.00 10.69
CA HIS A 167 -9.45 7.69 10.39
C HIS A 167 -9.66 7.55 8.88
N SER A 168 -9.14 8.50 8.10
CA SER A 168 -9.20 8.45 6.64
C SER A 168 -8.55 7.18 6.08
N ALA A 169 -7.40 6.77 6.60
CA ALA A 169 -6.70 5.57 6.15
C ALA A 169 -7.47 4.28 6.52
N ILE A 170 -8.06 4.21 7.71
CA ILE A 170 -8.89 3.08 8.14
C ILE A 170 -10.13 2.96 7.24
N HIS A 171 -10.86 4.06 7.03
CA HIS A 171 -12.03 4.09 6.15
C HIS A 171 -11.66 3.72 4.70
N HIS A 172 -10.53 4.22 4.21
CA HIS A 172 -10.03 3.88 2.89
C HIS A 172 -9.74 2.37 2.76
N ARG A 173 -9.02 1.78 3.73
CA ARG A 173 -8.72 0.34 3.76
C ARG A 173 -10.00 -0.50 3.87
N HIS A 174 -10.97 -0.07 4.67
CA HIS A 174 -12.26 -0.73 4.79
C HIS A 174 -13.02 -0.73 3.45
N ARG A 175 -13.12 0.44 2.79
CA ARG A 175 -13.75 0.57 1.47
C ARG A 175 -13.06 -0.30 0.42
N LEU A 176 -11.73 -0.32 0.41
CA LEU A 176 -10.97 -1.21 -0.48
C LEU A 176 -11.31 -2.67 -0.22
N THR A 177 -11.30 -3.09 1.06
CA THR A 177 -11.63 -4.46 1.47
C THR A 177 -13.02 -4.88 0.98
N LEU A 178 -14.02 -4.00 1.10
CA LEU A 178 -15.38 -4.27 0.59
C LEU A 178 -15.45 -4.32 -0.95
N SER A 179 -14.62 -3.56 -1.65
CA SER A 179 -14.63 -3.51 -3.13
C SER A 179 -13.87 -4.68 -3.78
N LEU A 180 -12.91 -5.30 -3.09
CA LEU A 180 -12.05 -6.36 -3.64
C LEU A 180 -12.83 -7.57 -4.18
N PRO A 181 -13.88 -8.10 -3.50
CA PRO A 181 -14.67 -9.19 -4.04
C PRO A 181 -15.38 -8.87 -5.36
N ALA A 182 -15.88 -7.64 -5.52
CA ALA A 182 -16.54 -7.20 -6.76
C ALA A 182 -15.51 -7.08 -7.90
N ARG A 183 -14.37 -6.43 -7.64
CA ARG A 183 -13.27 -6.31 -8.61
C ARG A 183 -12.71 -7.68 -9.01
N SER A 184 -12.53 -8.60 -8.07
CA SER A 184 -12.09 -9.98 -8.34
C SER A 184 -13.09 -10.74 -9.23
N ARG A 185 -14.40 -10.55 -9.02
CA ARG A 185 -15.44 -11.12 -9.88
C ARG A 185 -15.39 -10.54 -11.30
N ASP A 186 -15.18 -9.23 -11.44
CA ASP A 186 -15.06 -8.58 -12.74
C ASP A 186 -13.86 -9.12 -13.54
N VAL A 187 -12.67 -9.19 -12.93
CA VAL A 187 -11.49 -9.79 -13.55
C VAL A 187 -11.77 -11.24 -13.95
N LYS A 188 -12.39 -12.04 -13.06
CA LYS A 188 -12.75 -13.42 -13.39
C LYS A 188 -13.68 -13.51 -14.60
N ALA A 189 -14.66 -12.62 -14.71
CA ALA A 189 -15.59 -12.59 -15.83
C ALA A 189 -14.86 -12.29 -17.16
N ARG A 190 -13.97 -11.28 -17.16
CA ARG A 190 -13.16 -10.92 -18.34
C ARG A 190 -12.26 -12.08 -18.81
N PHE A 191 -11.56 -12.75 -17.89
CA PHE A 191 -10.74 -13.92 -18.24
C PHE A 191 -11.58 -15.14 -18.66
N THR A 192 -12.82 -15.25 -18.20
CA THR A 192 -13.75 -16.30 -18.66
C THR A 192 -14.17 -16.04 -20.12
N LEU A 193 -14.45 -14.79 -20.47
CA LEU A 193 -14.71 -14.38 -21.86
C LEU A 193 -13.49 -14.61 -22.76
N LEU A 194 -12.29 -14.23 -22.32
CA LEU A 194 -11.05 -14.52 -23.06
C LEU A 194 -10.87 -16.01 -23.32
N LYS A 195 -11.17 -16.88 -22.35
CA LYS A 195 -11.10 -18.34 -22.55
C LYS A 195 -12.07 -18.83 -23.62
N ALA A 196 -13.25 -18.24 -23.73
CA ALA A 196 -14.18 -18.58 -24.82
C ALA A 196 -13.62 -18.10 -26.17
N LEU A 197 -13.20 -16.85 -26.23
CA LEU A 197 -12.70 -16.19 -27.45
C LEU A 197 -11.33 -16.69 -27.94
N VAL A 198 -10.56 -17.41 -27.12
CA VAL A 198 -9.30 -18.02 -27.56
C VAL A 198 -9.52 -19.27 -28.42
N SER A 199 -10.67 -19.94 -28.26
CA SER A 199 -10.92 -21.26 -28.90
C SER A 199 -10.92 -21.23 -30.44
N PRO A 200 -11.45 -20.19 -31.11
CA PRO A 200 -11.41 -20.05 -32.57
C PRO A 200 -9.99 -20.05 -33.18
N PHE A 201 -8.95 -19.66 -32.43
CA PHE A 201 -7.58 -19.69 -32.93
C PHE A 201 -7.04 -21.11 -33.10
N GLY A 202 -7.73 -22.15 -32.62
CA GLY A 202 -7.27 -23.55 -32.67
C GLY A 202 -7.40 -24.25 -34.03
N THR A 203 -7.56 -23.52 -35.14
CA THR A 203 -7.73 -24.12 -36.48
C THR A 203 -6.41 -24.57 -37.09
N THR A 204 -5.31 -23.84 -36.87
CA THR A 204 -3.97 -24.19 -37.35
C THR A 204 -3.15 -24.97 -36.31
N PRO A 205 -2.08 -25.68 -36.71
CA PRO A 205 -1.18 -26.35 -35.77
C PRO A 205 -0.58 -25.39 -34.72
N GLU A 206 -0.14 -24.21 -35.16
CA GLU A 206 0.42 -23.15 -34.31
C GLU A 206 -0.64 -22.61 -33.36
N GLY A 207 -1.86 -22.40 -33.88
CA GLY A 207 -3.01 -21.96 -33.12
C GLY A 207 -3.44 -22.96 -32.05
N LYS A 208 -3.40 -24.27 -32.33
CA LYS A 208 -3.65 -25.33 -31.33
C LYS A 208 -2.60 -25.31 -30.21
N ALA A 209 -1.33 -25.13 -30.56
CA ALA A 209 -0.25 -25.00 -29.57
C ALA A 209 -0.48 -23.76 -28.67
N PHE A 210 -0.88 -22.63 -29.26
CA PHE A 210 -1.25 -21.42 -28.54
C PHE A 210 -2.44 -21.63 -27.59
N VAL A 211 -3.56 -22.18 -28.06
CA VAL A 211 -4.75 -22.43 -27.22
C VAL A 211 -4.42 -23.36 -26.05
N ARG A 212 -3.59 -24.39 -26.28
CA ARG A 212 -3.11 -25.30 -25.24
C ARG A 212 -2.25 -24.56 -24.23
N ALA A 213 -1.29 -23.75 -24.68
CA ALA A 213 -0.41 -22.96 -23.82
C ALA A 213 -1.21 -21.96 -22.97
N TYR A 214 -2.18 -21.25 -23.57
CA TYR A 214 -3.06 -20.33 -22.85
C TYR A 214 -3.87 -21.06 -21.76
N ARG A 215 -4.50 -22.20 -22.08
CA ARG A 215 -5.26 -22.98 -21.10
C ARG A 215 -4.36 -23.54 -19.99
N ALA A 216 -3.15 -23.97 -20.32
CA ALA A 216 -2.16 -24.48 -19.36
C ALA A 216 -1.67 -23.38 -18.41
N SER A 217 -1.41 -22.17 -18.91
CA SER A 217 -0.97 -21.02 -18.09
C SER A 217 -1.95 -20.66 -16.97
N GLY A 218 -3.23 -21.00 -17.15
CA GLY A 218 -4.27 -20.78 -16.14
C GLY A 218 -4.31 -21.80 -15.00
N LYS A 219 -3.61 -22.94 -15.11
CA LYS A 219 -3.49 -23.94 -14.05
C LYS A 219 -2.28 -23.57 -13.19
N ILE A 220 -2.52 -22.98 -12.03
CA ILE A 220 -1.44 -22.77 -11.06
C ILE A 220 -1.13 -24.10 -10.40
N ILE A 221 0.14 -24.48 -10.49
CA ILE A 221 0.76 -25.45 -9.60
C ILE A 221 1.14 -24.64 -8.35
N ASP A 222 0.47 -24.96 -7.25
CA ASP A 222 0.52 -24.37 -5.92
C ASP A 222 1.71 -23.40 -5.65
N ALA A 223 1.41 -22.11 -5.46
CA ALA A 223 2.40 -21.07 -5.19
C ALA A 223 2.77 -20.95 -3.69
N GLY A 224 2.37 -21.90 -2.84
CA GLY A 224 2.93 -22.03 -1.49
C GLY A 224 2.02 -22.66 -0.42
N LYS A 225 2.20 -23.96 -0.20
CA LYS A 225 2.62 -24.59 1.07
C LYS A 225 3.14 -25.97 0.68
N GLY A 226 4.46 -26.15 0.74
CA GLY A 226 5.09 -27.44 0.45
C GLY A 226 4.41 -28.54 1.25
N ARG A 227 4.02 -29.62 0.57
CA ARG A 227 3.74 -30.91 1.20
C ARG A 227 4.90 -31.15 2.16
N LYS A 228 4.64 -31.39 3.45
CA LYS A 228 5.66 -32.01 4.31
C LYS A 228 6.11 -33.26 3.57
N ALA A 229 7.33 -33.26 3.08
CA ALA A 229 7.95 -34.44 2.52
C ALA A 229 7.96 -35.47 3.64
N GLY A 230 7.05 -36.44 3.55
CA GLY A 230 7.20 -37.70 4.24
C GLY A 230 8.47 -38.32 3.67
N GLU A 231 9.54 -38.18 4.44
CA GLU A 231 10.45 -39.27 4.79
C GLU A 231 10.49 -40.42 3.77
N LYS A 232 11.48 -40.29 2.87
CA LYS A 232 12.27 -41.32 2.20
C LYS A 232 11.55 -42.42 1.43
N GLU A 233 11.54 -42.20 0.11
CA GLU A 233 11.92 -43.20 -0.88
C GLU A 233 13.41 -43.55 -0.68
N ASP A 234 13.70 -44.76 -0.18
CA ASP A 234 14.96 -45.45 -0.45
C ASP A 234 14.70 -46.44 -1.61
N ALA A 235 15.22 -46.10 -2.79
CA ALA A 235 15.53 -47.03 -3.87
C ALA A 235 16.98 -47.56 -3.66
N PRO A 236 17.57 -48.47 -4.48
CA PRO A 236 17.03 -49.23 -5.62
C PRO A 236 17.39 -50.74 -5.62
N ALA A 237 16.70 -51.52 -6.46
CA ALA A 237 17.18 -52.82 -6.91
C ALA A 237 18.23 -52.63 -8.03
N ALA A 238 19.45 -53.08 -7.78
CA ALA A 238 20.53 -53.16 -8.78
C ALA A 238 20.77 -54.63 -9.16
N ALA A 239 20.98 -54.82 -10.47
CA ALA A 239 21.23 -56.08 -11.14
C ALA A 239 22.52 -56.76 -10.69
N GLY A 240 22.45 -58.06 -10.44
CA GLY A 240 23.59 -58.98 -10.40
C GLY A 240 23.31 -60.12 -11.37
N ALA A 241 23.98 -60.09 -12.52
CA ALA A 241 24.08 -61.22 -13.43
C ALA A 241 25.31 -62.02 -13.02
N GLU A 242 25.11 -63.25 -12.57
CA GLU A 242 26.16 -64.26 -12.50
C GLU A 242 25.75 -65.45 -13.37
N THR A 243 26.65 -65.69 -14.33
CA THR A 243 26.83 -66.85 -15.19
C THR A 243 26.78 -68.17 -14.44
N GLU A 244 25.94 -69.09 -14.91
CA GLU A 244 26.10 -70.53 -14.64
C GLU A 244 25.97 -71.29 -15.96
N ALA A 245 27.11 -71.79 -16.44
CA ALA A 245 27.22 -72.79 -17.48
C ALA A 245 27.95 -73.99 -16.86
N ALA A 246 27.22 -75.08 -16.65
CA ALA A 246 27.72 -76.43 -16.42
C ALA A 246 26.63 -77.37 -16.95
N GLU A 247 26.84 -77.95 -18.13
CA GLU A 247 27.23 -79.37 -18.29
C GLU A 247 26.18 -80.36 -17.74
N GLY A 248 25.37 -80.86 -18.67
CA GLY A 248 24.42 -81.96 -18.51
C GLY A 248 24.48 -82.90 -19.71
N GLU A 249 25.57 -83.66 -19.71
CA GLU A 249 25.82 -85.01 -20.21
C GLU A 249 24.73 -85.79 -20.99
N LYS A 250 25.23 -86.51 -22.00
CA LYS A 250 24.58 -87.52 -22.86
C LYS A 250 24.01 -88.71 -22.06
N ALA A 251 22.84 -89.22 -22.46
CA ALA A 251 22.60 -90.56 -23.02
C ALA A 251 21.09 -90.85 -23.09
#